data_AF-A0A2V3ZFZ3-F1
#
_entry.id   AF-A0A2V3ZFZ3-F1
#
_cell.length_a   1.000
_cell.length_b   1.000
_cell.length_c   1.000
_cell.angle_alpha   90.00
_cell.angle_beta   90.00
_cell.angle_gamma   90.00
#
_symmetry.space_group_name_H-M   'P 1'
#
loop_
_entity.id
_entity.type
_entity.pdbx_description
1 polymer ?
#
loop_
_entity_poly.entity_id
_entity_poly.type
_entity_poly.pdbx_seq_one_letter_code
_entity_poly.pdbx_strand_id
1 'polypeptide(L)'
;MSKHAVITGTGRSGTTFIVELLTRLGVDTGFDVGSIQKHKYADAGMEINILESVSSPYVVKDPSFPDYVTRVIKRKDISLDHVFIVLRDLEAAVGSRLNVEQRTDKSLYKTGGIPGGLSGASTVEQQQQVLLSRVFNLSLQLASTDCGVTLVSYPLLVNNPDYLFEKLTPLLKGVTKERFLEAFDSLVDKSKVHKFSEMDITPEYRRYHAEQYEAKNCTPKSVMSQVFFDYGAGYSEKESYFLALTLDSKELVIDMPAGRPPRRVRFDPASEPCIIKLKKVTAESISGENVVLTDIASSGYKNESFLYFPDNDPQINIPCQQLTQSPRRLRIKFEYIDIGQGVKEKALPFIEKHFRRKIASLKKTIQESYENKSEKKSFVNKLKIWLLK
;
A
#
# COMPACT_ATOMS: atom_id res chain seq x y z
N MET A 1 29.07 25.55 -3.99
CA MET A 1 27.93 24.79 -4.54
C MET A 1 26.68 25.45 -4.01
N SER A 2 25.85 26.04 -4.87
CA SER A 2 24.62 26.68 -4.47
C SER A 2 23.54 25.63 -4.24
N LYS A 3 22.78 25.77 -3.16
CA LYS A 3 21.72 24.83 -2.78
C LYS A 3 20.38 25.40 -3.20
N HIS A 4 19.52 24.55 -3.75
CA HIS A 4 18.21 24.97 -4.20
C HIS A 4 17.14 23.93 -3.91
N ALA A 5 15.91 24.41 -3.74
CA ALA A 5 14.71 23.62 -3.80
C ALA A 5 13.85 24.05 -5.00
N VAL A 6 13.22 23.08 -5.65
CA VAL A 6 12.43 23.34 -6.86
C VAL A 6 10.96 23.03 -6.61
N ILE A 7 10.07 23.94 -6.99
CA ILE A 7 8.63 23.73 -7.03
C ILE A 7 8.21 23.57 -8.49
N THR A 8 7.67 22.41 -8.83
CA THR A 8 7.18 22.08 -10.17
C THR A 8 5.88 21.28 -10.08
N GLY A 9 5.31 20.85 -11.21
CA GLY A 9 4.10 20.05 -11.19
C GLY A 9 3.42 19.88 -12.53
N THR A 10 2.21 19.34 -12.49
CA THR A 10 1.34 19.10 -13.67
C THR A 10 0.82 20.38 -14.34
N GLY A 11 1.24 21.56 -13.86
CA GLY A 11 0.75 22.85 -14.31
C GLY A 11 -0.67 23.12 -13.82
N ARG A 12 -1.02 24.40 -13.64
CA ARG A 12 -2.33 24.82 -13.09
C ARG A 12 -2.69 24.16 -11.75
N SER A 13 -1.68 23.76 -10.98
CA SER A 13 -1.82 22.99 -9.75
C SER A 13 -1.52 23.82 -8.49
N GLY A 14 -1.53 25.15 -8.57
CA GLY A 14 -1.34 26.03 -7.41
C GLY A 14 0.12 26.31 -7.03
N THR A 15 1.09 26.04 -7.91
CA THR A 15 2.52 26.33 -7.64
C THR A 15 2.81 27.81 -7.37
N THR A 16 2.13 28.74 -8.06
CA THR A 16 2.24 30.19 -7.79
C THR A 16 1.83 30.54 -6.35
N PHE A 17 0.73 29.94 -5.86
CA PHE A 17 0.23 30.16 -4.50
C PHE A 17 1.26 29.71 -3.45
N ILE A 18 1.89 28.56 -3.65
CA ILE A 18 2.95 28.07 -2.74
C ILE A 18 4.11 29.06 -2.68
N VAL A 19 4.58 29.55 -3.83
CA VAL A 19 5.74 30.46 -3.84
C VAL A 19 5.39 31.78 -3.19
N GLU A 20 4.21 32.34 -3.43
CA GLU A 20 3.77 33.59 -2.80
C GLU A 20 3.61 33.44 -1.28
N LEU A 21 3.11 32.30 -0.82
CA LEU A 21 3.05 31.96 0.60
C LEU A 21 4.46 31.92 1.20
N LEU A 22 5.39 31.22 0.54
CA LEU A 22 6.79 31.13 0.97
C LEU A 22 7.48 32.51 0.98
N THR A 23 7.22 33.36 -0.01
CA THR A 23 7.72 34.74 -0.04
C THR A 23 7.25 35.53 1.17
N ARG A 24 5.95 35.47 1.52
CA ARG A 24 5.41 36.15 2.72
C ARG A 24 5.97 35.61 4.03
N LEU A 25 6.34 34.33 4.05
CA LEU A 25 6.99 33.70 5.20
C LEU A 25 8.48 34.04 5.31
N GLY A 26 9.04 34.79 4.35
CA GLY A 26 10.45 35.20 4.34
C GLY A 26 11.38 34.12 3.82
N VAL A 27 10.86 33.10 3.12
CA VAL A 27 11.69 32.12 2.43
C VAL A 27 12.25 32.76 1.16
N ASP A 28 13.54 32.56 0.93
CA ASP A 28 14.24 33.07 -0.25
C ASP A 28 13.69 32.43 -1.53
N THR A 29 12.82 33.19 -2.20
CA THR A 29 12.12 32.83 -3.45
C THR A 29 12.53 33.75 -4.60
N GLY A 30 13.37 34.76 -4.34
CA GLY A 30 13.78 35.79 -5.30
C GLY A 30 12.72 36.86 -5.58
N PHE A 31 11.63 36.90 -4.82
CA PHE A 31 10.56 37.90 -4.94
C PHE A 31 10.36 38.64 -3.61
N ASP A 32 9.89 39.88 -3.69
CA ASP A 32 9.45 40.65 -2.53
C ASP A 32 7.93 40.72 -2.52
N VAL A 33 7.31 40.73 -1.34
CA VAL A 33 5.85 40.76 -1.20
C VAL A 33 5.20 41.95 -1.96
N GLY A 34 5.90 43.08 -2.03
CA GLY A 34 5.44 44.28 -2.76
C GLY A 34 5.65 44.23 -4.29
N SER A 35 6.45 43.29 -4.81
CA SER A 35 6.81 43.19 -6.23
C SER A 35 6.23 41.96 -6.93
N ILE A 36 5.45 41.12 -6.22
CA ILE A 36 4.79 39.96 -6.81
C ILE A 36 3.77 40.41 -7.86
N GLN A 37 4.09 40.15 -9.13
CA GLN A 37 3.19 40.34 -10.26
C GLN A 37 2.69 38.99 -10.77
N LYS A 38 1.37 38.78 -10.70
CA LYS A 38 0.69 37.62 -11.29
C LYS A 38 0.13 38.00 -12.66
N HIS A 39 0.22 37.07 -13.60
CA HIS A 39 -0.39 37.23 -14.90
C HIS A 39 -1.92 37.30 -14.77
N LYS A 40 -2.52 38.43 -15.21
CA LYS A 40 -3.94 38.78 -15.00
C LYS A 40 -4.92 37.66 -15.36
N TYR A 41 -4.66 36.93 -16.44
CA TYR A 41 -5.58 35.91 -16.96
C TYR A 41 -5.18 34.48 -16.60
N ALA A 42 -4.02 34.28 -16.00
CA ALA A 42 -3.50 32.96 -15.73
C ALA A 42 -3.31 32.71 -14.23
N ASP A 43 -3.28 33.70 -13.34
CA ASP A 43 -2.87 33.47 -11.94
C ASP A 43 -1.52 32.67 -11.87
N ALA A 44 -0.68 32.89 -12.88
CA ALA A 44 0.64 32.28 -13.08
C ALA A 44 1.71 33.40 -13.05
N GLY A 45 2.99 33.04 -13.07
CA GLY A 45 4.08 33.99 -12.83
C GLY A 45 5.07 33.47 -11.79
N MET A 46 6.17 34.20 -11.60
CA MET A 46 7.24 33.86 -10.65
C MET A 46 8.03 32.60 -11.04
N GLU A 47 8.10 32.29 -12.34
CA GLU A 47 8.94 31.22 -12.84
C GLU A 47 10.41 31.67 -12.94
N ILE A 48 11.34 30.84 -12.44
CA ILE A 48 12.79 31.07 -12.51
C ILE A 48 13.46 29.79 -13.02
N ASN A 49 14.14 29.88 -14.17
CA ASN A 49 14.96 28.80 -14.68
C ASN A 49 16.32 28.80 -13.96
N ILE A 50 16.57 27.75 -13.19
CA ILE A 50 17.78 27.61 -12.36
C ILE A 50 19.08 27.56 -13.17
N LEU A 51 19.03 27.17 -14.46
CA LEU A 51 20.21 27.12 -15.33
C LEU A 51 20.57 28.47 -15.94
N GLU A 52 19.60 29.39 -16.06
CA GLU A 52 19.75 30.68 -16.76
C GLU A 52 19.99 31.85 -15.81
N SER A 53 19.64 31.70 -14.54
CA SER A 53 19.83 32.77 -13.55
C SER A 53 21.29 32.83 -13.05
N VAL A 54 21.82 34.05 -13.03
CA VAL A 54 23.18 34.36 -12.52
C VAL A 54 23.26 34.15 -11.01
N SER A 55 22.15 34.37 -10.29
CA SER A 55 22.04 34.20 -8.83
C SER A 55 20.64 33.71 -8.49
N SER A 56 20.39 32.41 -8.69
CA SER A 56 19.10 31.80 -8.35
C SER A 56 18.82 31.88 -6.85
N PRO A 57 17.57 32.19 -6.44
CA PRO A 57 17.17 32.09 -5.05
C PRO A 57 17.16 30.64 -4.57
N TYR A 58 17.07 30.42 -3.26
CA TYR A 58 16.97 29.08 -2.69
C TYR A 58 15.77 28.30 -3.25
N VAL A 59 14.57 28.88 -3.26
CA VAL A 59 13.37 28.24 -3.81
C VAL A 59 13.09 28.80 -5.21
N VAL A 60 13.10 27.93 -6.21
CA VAL A 60 12.73 28.28 -7.59
C VAL A 60 11.44 27.57 -7.98
N LYS A 61 10.55 28.28 -8.68
CA LYS A 61 9.40 27.67 -9.35
C LYS A 61 9.72 27.50 -10.81
N ASP A 62 9.64 26.27 -11.30
CA ASP A 62 9.83 26.04 -12.73
C ASP A 62 8.95 24.88 -13.25
N PRO A 63 7.85 25.20 -13.96
CA PRO A 63 7.00 24.20 -14.61
C PRO A 63 7.69 23.40 -15.72
N SER A 64 8.78 23.91 -16.29
CA SER A 64 9.58 23.27 -17.35
C SER A 64 10.78 22.47 -16.81
N PHE A 65 11.00 22.46 -15.50
CA PHE A 65 12.07 21.69 -14.85
C PHE A 65 12.19 20.23 -15.30
N PRO A 66 11.09 19.47 -15.50
CA PRO A 66 11.17 18.10 -16.02
C PRO A 66 11.92 17.96 -17.35
N ASP A 67 11.87 19.00 -18.20
CA ASP A 67 12.44 18.98 -19.54
C ASP A 67 13.98 19.08 -19.51
N TYR A 68 14.56 19.50 -18.38
CA TYR A 68 16.00 19.75 -18.30
C TYR A 68 16.68 19.31 -17.00
N VAL A 69 16.00 18.66 -16.06
CA VAL A 69 16.57 18.24 -14.76
C VAL A 69 17.82 17.36 -14.91
N THR A 70 17.94 16.52 -15.94
CA THR A 70 19.20 15.79 -16.22
C THR A 70 20.40 16.71 -16.39
N ARG A 71 20.24 17.91 -16.96
CA ARG A 71 21.32 18.89 -17.08
C ARG A 71 21.68 19.50 -15.73
N VAL A 72 20.68 19.72 -14.87
CA VAL A 72 20.89 20.23 -13.50
C VAL A 72 21.66 19.22 -12.66
N ILE A 73 21.24 17.95 -12.67
CA ILE A 73 21.90 16.86 -11.91
C ILE A 73 23.38 16.71 -12.31
N LYS A 74 23.73 16.97 -13.58
CA LYS A 74 25.11 16.88 -14.09
C LYS A 74 25.99 18.07 -13.70
N ARG A 75 25.42 19.18 -13.23
CA ARG A 75 26.19 20.35 -12.81
C ARG A 75 26.79 20.14 -11.43
N LYS A 76 28.07 20.47 -11.28
CA LYS A 76 28.82 20.33 -10.02
C LYS A 76 28.67 21.52 -9.09
N ASP A 77 28.16 22.63 -9.60
CA ASP A 77 28.04 23.88 -8.87
C ASP A 77 26.63 24.11 -8.31
N ILE A 78 25.65 23.29 -8.74
CA ILE A 78 24.26 23.28 -8.25
C ILE A 78 24.02 22.02 -7.43
N SER A 79 23.38 22.17 -6.28
CA SER A 79 22.88 21.08 -5.44
C SER A 79 21.37 21.22 -5.26
N LEU A 80 20.64 20.14 -5.50
CA LEU A 80 19.20 20.09 -5.26
C LEU A 80 18.94 19.48 -3.88
N ASP A 81 18.59 20.32 -2.91
CA ASP A 81 18.21 19.85 -1.58
C ASP A 81 16.84 19.14 -1.65
N HIS A 82 15.87 19.71 -2.38
CA HIS A 82 14.50 19.19 -2.40
C HIS A 82 13.72 19.54 -3.68
N VAL A 83 12.85 18.65 -4.15
CA VAL A 83 11.90 18.89 -5.24
C VAL A 83 10.47 18.64 -4.78
N PHE A 84 9.64 19.67 -4.91
CA PHE A 84 8.21 19.64 -4.65
C PHE A 84 7.46 19.45 -5.97
N ILE A 85 6.75 18.34 -6.10
CA ILE A 85 5.97 18.00 -7.30
C ILE A 85 4.49 18.16 -6.94
N VAL A 86 3.88 19.22 -7.46
CA VAL A 86 2.47 19.52 -7.20
C VAL A 86 1.59 18.83 -8.24
N LEU A 87 0.83 17.85 -7.77
CA LEU A 87 -0.03 16.99 -8.56
C LEU A 87 -1.47 17.49 -8.48
N ARG A 88 -2.12 17.48 -9.65
CA ARG A 88 -3.56 17.69 -9.84
C ARG A 88 -4.04 16.58 -10.75
N ASP A 89 -5.34 16.26 -10.68
CA ASP A 89 -5.99 15.43 -11.67
C ASP A 89 -5.67 15.92 -13.10
N LEU A 90 -5.31 14.99 -13.99
CA LEU A 90 -4.81 15.33 -15.33
C LEU A 90 -5.90 15.97 -16.19
N GLU A 91 -7.12 15.42 -16.18
CA GLU A 91 -8.26 16.00 -16.90
C GLU A 91 -8.52 17.42 -16.42
N ALA A 92 -8.50 17.63 -15.09
CA ALA A 92 -8.73 18.95 -14.56
C ALA A 92 -7.60 19.96 -14.84
N ALA A 93 -6.35 19.51 -14.83
CA ALA A 93 -5.22 20.35 -15.21
C ALA A 93 -5.33 20.79 -16.68
N VAL A 94 -5.72 19.89 -17.58
CA VAL A 94 -5.95 20.22 -18.99
C VAL A 94 -7.18 21.11 -19.18
N GLY A 95 -8.30 20.80 -18.51
CA GLY A 95 -9.50 21.62 -18.52
C GLY A 95 -9.23 23.06 -18.05
N SER A 96 -8.38 23.22 -17.03
CA SER A 96 -7.94 24.54 -16.58
C SER A 96 -7.14 25.29 -17.66
N ARG A 97 -6.24 24.62 -18.38
CA ARG A 97 -5.48 25.21 -19.49
C ARG A 97 -6.38 25.62 -20.65
N LEU A 98 -7.34 24.77 -21.02
CA LEU A 98 -8.33 25.06 -22.07
C LEU A 98 -9.20 26.28 -21.70
N ASN A 99 -9.65 26.35 -20.45
CA ASN A 99 -10.40 27.50 -19.98
C ASN A 99 -9.58 28.81 -20.08
N VAL A 100 -8.28 28.77 -19.79
CA VAL A 100 -7.39 29.92 -20.00
C VAL A 100 -7.26 30.26 -21.49
N GLU A 101 -7.09 29.27 -22.37
CA GLU A 101 -7.05 29.44 -23.82
C GLU A 101 -8.32 30.11 -24.38
N GLN A 102 -9.49 29.71 -23.88
CA GLN A 102 -10.79 30.18 -24.37
C GLN A 102 -11.13 31.60 -23.87
N ARG A 103 -10.80 31.93 -22.62
CA ARG A 103 -11.13 33.23 -22.02
C ARG A 103 -10.12 34.34 -22.32
N THR A 104 -8.94 33.99 -22.83
CA THR A 104 -7.87 34.95 -23.09
C THR A 104 -7.94 35.40 -24.55
N ASP A 105 -7.93 36.71 -24.77
CA ASP A 105 -7.86 37.26 -26.12
C ASP A 105 -6.54 36.88 -26.80
N LYS A 106 -6.63 36.07 -27.85
CA LYS A 106 -5.49 35.59 -28.64
C LYS A 106 -4.75 36.73 -29.34
N SER A 107 -5.40 37.85 -29.60
CA SER A 107 -4.78 39.02 -30.24
C SER A 107 -3.65 39.63 -29.39
N LEU A 108 -3.68 39.39 -28.07
CA LEU A 108 -2.67 39.86 -27.12
C LEU A 108 -1.34 39.09 -27.23
N TYR A 109 -1.34 37.89 -27.82
CA TYR A 109 -0.19 37.00 -27.91
C TYR A 109 0.07 36.64 -29.38
N LYS A 110 0.64 37.60 -30.12
CA LYS A 110 0.90 37.46 -31.57
C LYS A 110 2.00 36.44 -31.89
N THR A 111 2.90 36.20 -30.94
CA THR A 111 4.00 35.23 -31.04
C THR A 111 4.15 34.49 -29.71
N GLY A 112 4.13 33.16 -29.75
CA GLY A 112 4.10 32.31 -28.55
C GLY A 112 2.68 31.99 -28.08
N GLY A 113 2.51 30.80 -27.48
CA GLY A 113 1.22 30.36 -26.95
C GLY A 113 0.74 31.20 -25.76
N ILE A 114 -0.55 31.07 -25.41
CA ILE A 114 -1.14 31.81 -24.29
C ILE A 114 -0.49 31.37 -22.97
N PRO A 115 0.02 32.30 -22.13
CA PRO A 115 0.55 31.97 -20.83
C PRO A 115 -0.47 31.20 -19.97
N GLY A 116 -0.10 30.01 -19.54
CA GLY A 116 -1.00 29.12 -18.78
C GLY A 116 -2.03 28.35 -19.63
N GLY A 117 -2.03 28.53 -20.95
CA GLY A 117 -2.81 27.76 -21.92
C GLY A 117 -2.21 26.38 -22.23
N LEU A 118 -2.48 25.82 -23.41
CA LEU A 118 -1.84 24.57 -23.85
C LEU A 118 -0.33 24.77 -24.03
N SER A 119 0.44 23.74 -23.69
CA SER A 119 1.91 23.78 -23.67
C SER A 119 2.46 22.46 -24.19
N GLY A 120 3.11 22.51 -25.35
CA GLY A 120 3.72 21.35 -26.01
C GLY A 120 2.70 20.39 -26.63
N ALA A 121 1.45 20.83 -26.81
CA ALA A 121 0.36 20.03 -27.35
C ALA A 121 -0.57 20.91 -28.19
N SER A 122 -1.16 20.32 -29.23
CA SER A 122 -2.20 20.94 -30.07
C SER A 122 -3.60 20.42 -29.75
N THR A 123 -3.70 19.32 -29.00
CA THR A 123 -4.97 18.72 -28.57
C THR A 123 -5.00 18.44 -27.07
N VAL A 124 -6.19 18.18 -26.55
CA VAL A 124 -6.44 17.84 -25.14
C VAL A 124 -5.71 16.56 -24.74
N GLU A 125 -5.81 15.54 -25.58
CA GLU A 125 -5.21 14.22 -25.36
C GLU A 125 -3.68 14.33 -25.37
N GLN A 126 -3.14 15.09 -26.32
CA GLN A 126 -1.71 15.38 -26.36
C GLN A 126 -1.26 16.11 -25.09
N GLN A 127 -2.05 17.06 -24.58
CA GLN A 127 -1.71 17.78 -23.37
C GLN A 127 -1.66 16.85 -22.15
N GLN A 128 -2.60 15.92 -22.02
CA GLN A 128 -2.58 14.92 -20.95
C GLN A 128 -1.31 14.07 -21.01
N GLN A 129 -0.93 13.59 -22.19
CA GLN A 129 0.27 12.78 -22.39
C GLN A 129 1.55 13.56 -22.08
N VAL A 130 1.63 14.84 -22.45
CA VAL A 130 2.76 15.71 -22.10
C VAL A 130 2.88 15.87 -20.59
N LEU A 131 1.78 16.15 -19.89
CA LEU A 131 1.79 16.32 -18.44
C LEU A 131 2.17 15.03 -17.70
N LEU A 132 1.59 13.89 -18.10
CA LEU A 132 1.90 12.59 -17.53
C LEU A 132 3.38 12.23 -17.74
N SER A 133 3.86 12.37 -18.98
CA SER A 133 5.24 12.08 -19.35
C SER A 133 6.24 12.95 -18.59
N ARG A 134 5.94 14.24 -18.38
CA ARG A 134 6.77 15.14 -17.56
C ARG A 134 6.88 14.69 -16.12
N VAL A 135 5.78 14.34 -15.47
CA VAL A 135 5.79 13.87 -14.07
C VAL A 135 6.53 12.54 -13.95
N PHE A 136 6.26 11.59 -14.84
CA PHE A 136 6.93 10.29 -14.84
C PHE A 136 8.44 10.43 -15.06
N ASN A 137 8.86 11.16 -16.09
CA ASN A 137 10.27 11.36 -16.41
C ASN A 137 11.01 12.12 -15.31
N LEU A 138 10.38 13.13 -14.71
CA LEU A 138 10.95 13.82 -13.54
C LEU A 138 11.19 12.85 -12.39
N SER A 139 10.19 12.03 -12.06
CA SER A 139 10.28 11.06 -10.97
C SER A 139 11.38 10.03 -11.23
N LEU A 140 11.47 9.52 -12.46
CA LEU A 140 12.50 8.57 -12.87
C LEU A 140 13.90 9.17 -12.75
N GLN A 141 14.10 10.42 -13.15
CA GLN A 141 15.40 11.11 -13.07
C GLN A 141 15.81 11.41 -11.62
N LEU A 142 14.86 11.79 -10.77
CA LEU A 142 15.14 12.05 -9.34
C LEU A 142 15.39 10.77 -8.55
N ALA A 143 14.85 9.63 -8.98
CA ALA A 143 15.06 8.33 -8.32
C ALA A 143 16.53 7.89 -8.28
N SER A 144 17.37 8.41 -9.18
CA SER A 144 18.83 8.19 -9.17
C SER A 144 19.62 9.20 -8.34
N THR A 145 18.96 10.00 -7.52
CA THR A 145 19.57 11.06 -6.70
C THR A 145 19.22 10.90 -5.22
N ASP A 146 19.95 11.59 -4.36
CA ASP A 146 19.68 11.72 -2.92
C ASP A 146 18.79 12.95 -2.60
N CYS A 147 18.27 13.63 -3.61
CA CYS A 147 17.42 14.80 -3.46
C CYS A 147 16.10 14.44 -2.76
N GLY A 148 15.71 15.24 -1.76
CA GLY A 148 14.40 15.07 -1.12
C GLY A 148 13.27 15.30 -2.13
N VAL A 149 12.25 14.44 -2.13
CA VAL A 149 11.08 14.61 -3.01
C VAL A 149 9.82 14.69 -2.18
N THR A 150 8.96 15.66 -2.45
CA THR A 150 7.65 15.78 -1.81
C THR A 150 6.55 15.97 -2.83
N LEU A 151 5.61 15.02 -2.85
CA LEU A 151 4.38 15.13 -3.61
C LEU A 151 3.36 15.95 -2.82
N VAL A 152 2.82 16.97 -3.47
CA VAL A 152 1.79 17.88 -2.93
C VAL A 152 0.54 17.76 -3.79
N SER A 153 -0.63 17.59 -3.18
CA SER A 153 -1.90 17.40 -3.88
C SER A 153 -2.67 18.72 -3.97
N TYR A 154 -3.14 19.04 -5.17
CA TYR A 154 -4.17 20.04 -5.43
C TYR A 154 -5.50 19.32 -5.68
N PRO A 155 -6.65 19.82 -5.18
CA PRO A 155 -6.83 21.09 -4.44
C PRO A 155 -6.55 21.02 -2.92
N LEU A 156 -6.06 19.88 -2.40
CA LEU A 156 -5.83 19.69 -0.96
C LEU A 156 -4.92 20.78 -0.33
N LEU A 157 -3.89 21.21 -1.05
CA LEU A 157 -2.99 22.28 -0.60
C LEU A 157 -3.70 23.61 -0.32
N VAL A 158 -4.83 23.88 -0.97
CA VAL A 158 -5.62 25.12 -0.78
C VAL A 158 -6.69 24.93 0.29
N ASN A 159 -7.18 23.70 0.46
CA ASN A 159 -8.31 23.40 1.32
C ASN A 159 -7.92 22.92 2.72
N ASN A 160 -6.67 22.48 2.91
CA ASN A 160 -6.17 21.98 4.17
C ASN A 160 -4.81 22.64 4.49
N PRO A 161 -4.78 23.70 5.31
CA PRO A 161 -3.53 24.39 5.63
C PRO A 161 -2.58 23.54 6.49
N ASP A 162 -3.11 22.64 7.34
CA ASP A 162 -2.30 21.71 8.13
C ASP A 162 -1.52 20.74 7.24
N TYR A 163 -2.19 20.20 6.22
CA TYR A 163 -1.55 19.38 5.20
C TYR A 163 -0.42 20.14 4.51
N LEU A 164 -0.69 21.38 4.09
CA LEU A 164 0.30 22.16 3.35
C LEU A 164 1.49 22.53 4.24
N PHE A 165 1.25 22.93 5.49
CA PHE A 165 2.30 23.21 6.47
C PHE A 165 3.22 21.99 6.62
N GLU A 166 2.66 20.82 6.84
CA GLU A 166 3.42 19.58 7.02
C GLU A 166 4.23 19.24 5.77
N LYS A 167 3.64 19.38 4.59
CA LYS A 167 4.34 19.15 3.32
C LYS A 167 5.47 20.14 3.09
N LEU A 168 5.28 21.42 3.43
CA LEU A 168 6.28 22.47 3.21
C LEU A 168 7.33 22.56 4.32
N THR A 169 7.20 21.82 5.43
CA THR A 169 8.17 21.78 6.54
C THR A 169 9.65 21.82 6.12
N PRO A 170 10.10 21.05 5.09
CA PRO A 170 11.50 21.10 4.66
C PRO A 170 11.98 22.49 4.20
N LEU A 171 11.08 23.37 3.76
CA LEU A 171 11.37 24.74 3.32
C LEU A 171 11.20 25.80 4.41
N LEU A 172 10.49 25.49 5.48
CA LEU A 172 9.98 26.49 6.42
C LEU A 172 11.03 27.00 7.41
N LYS A 173 12.23 26.38 7.50
CA LYS A 173 13.40 26.89 8.26
C LYS A 173 13.05 27.47 9.66
N GLY A 174 12.13 26.85 10.39
CA GLY A 174 11.71 27.28 11.73
C GLY A 174 10.51 28.23 11.79
N VAL A 175 9.84 28.51 10.67
CA VAL A 175 8.52 29.17 10.67
C VAL A 175 7.54 28.33 11.49
N THR A 176 6.89 28.97 12.47
CA THR A 176 5.91 28.30 13.32
C THR A 176 4.61 28.03 12.57
N LYS A 177 3.83 27.07 13.07
CA LYS A 177 2.54 26.73 12.48
C LYS A 177 1.59 27.93 12.50
N GLU A 178 1.59 28.70 13.57
CA GLU A 178 0.72 29.87 13.74
C GLU A 178 1.02 30.93 12.68
N ARG A 179 2.31 31.28 12.50
CA ARG A 179 2.74 32.23 11.47
C ARG A 179 2.40 31.73 10.06
N PHE A 180 2.52 30.43 9.85
CA PHE A 180 2.13 29.81 8.58
C PHE A 180 0.62 29.98 8.32
N LEU A 181 -0.22 29.67 9.30
CA LEU A 181 -1.67 29.79 9.19
C LEU A 181 -2.11 31.24 8.94
N GLU A 182 -1.52 32.20 9.65
CA GLU A 182 -1.79 33.63 9.42
C GLU A 182 -1.47 34.05 7.97
N ALA A 183 -0.30 33.67 7.46
CA ALA A 183 0.10 33.97 6.10
C ALA A 183 -0.81 33.26 5.07
N PHE A 184 -1.16 32.00 5.34
CA PHE A 184 -2.05 31.20 4.50
C PHE A 184 -3.44 31.84 4.41
N ASP A 185 -4.06 32.16 5.54
CA ASP A 185 -5.41 32.73 5.61
C ASP A 185 -5.48 34.12 4.95
N SER A 186 -4.41 34.90 5.03
CA SER A 186 -4.33 36.20 4.34
C SER A 186 -4.27 36.10 2.81
N LEU A 187 -3.86 34.93 2.28
CA LEU A 187 -3.56 34.73 0.87
C LEU A 187 -4.59 33.86 0.16
N VAL A 188 -5.14 32.88 0.87
CA VAL A 188 -5.98 31.85 0.28
C VAL A 188 -7.26 32.45 -0.28
N ASP A 189 -7.48 32.25 -1.57
CA ASP A 189 -8.71 32.63 -2.25
C ASP A 189 -9.36 31.37 -2.84
N LYS A 190 -10.29 30.80 -2.09
CA LYS A 190 -11.00 29.57 -2.49
C LYS A 190 -11.87 29.78 -3.73
N SER A 191 -12.24 31.02 -4.07
CA SER A 191 -13.03 31.30 -5.28
C SER A 191 -12.25 31.03 -6.57
N LYS A 192 -10.91 31.00 -6.50
CA LYS A 192 -10.02 30.65 -7.61
C LYS A 192 -9.78 29.14 -7.76
N VAL A 193 -10.33 28.33 -6.85
CA VAL A 193 -10.28 26.86 -6.93
C VAL A 193 -11.43 26.38 -7.80
N HIS A 194 -11.17 26.28 -9.10
CA HIS A 194 -12.13 25.75 -10.06
C HIS A 194 -12.04 24.23 -10.14
N LYS A 195 -13.19 23.55 -10.21
CA LYS A 195 -13.29 22.11 -10.47
C LYS A 195 -13.49 21.88 -11.97
N PHE A 196 -12.61 21.08 -12.59
CA PHE A 196 -12.68 20.79 -14.03
C PHE A 196 -12.91 19.31 -14.38
N SER A 197 -12.91 18.41 -13.39
CA SER A 197 -13.27 17.00 -13.55
C SER A 197 -13.95 16.47 -12.28
N GLU A 198 -14.62 15.32 -12.35
CA GLU A 198 -15.22 14.68 -11.17
C GLU A 198 -14.18 14.24 -10.14
N MET A 199 -12.96 13.93 -10.60
CA MET A 199 -11.82 13.47 -9.80
C MET A 199 -11.01 14.62 -9.18
N ASP A 200 -11.26 15.87 -9.59
CA ASP A 200 -10.67 17.10 -9.04
C ASP A 200 -11.36 17.49 -7.72
N ILE A 201 -11.48 16.52 -6.83
CA ILE A 201 -12.02 16.66 -5.47
C ILE A 201 -10.88 16.84 -4.47
N THR A 202 -11.19 17.42 -3.32
CA THR A 202 -10.22 17.48 -2.21
C THR A 202 -10.19 16.11 -1.54
N PRO A 203 -9.12 15.32 -1.69
CA PRO A 203 -9.03 14.06 -0.96
C PRO A 203 -8.94 14.33 0.55
N GLU A 204 -9.41 13.38 1.36
CA GLU A 204 -9.18 13.41 2.79
C GLU A 204 -7.67 13.32 3.07
N TYR A 205 -7.16 14.23 3.91
CA TYR A 205 -5.76 14.14 4.32
C TYR A 205 -5.58 13.05 5.38
N ARG A 206 -5.06 11.89 4.98
CA ARG A 206 -4.80 10.77 5.88
C ARG A 206 -3.34 10.75 6.36
N ARG A 207 -3.15 10.69 7.68
CA ARG A 207 -1.84 10.53 8.31
C ARG A 207 -1.65 9.08 8.76
N TYR A 208 -0.96 8.28 7.95
CA TYR A 208 -0.71 6.87 8.27
C TYR A 208 0.09 6.64 9.57
N HIS A 209 0.85 7.63 10.05
CA HIS A 209 1.72 7.49 11.22
C HIS A 209 1.34 8.36 12.43
N ALA A 210 0.40 9.29 12.32
CA ALA A 210 0.03 10.16 13.44
C ALA A 210 -0.97 9.51 14.41
N GLU A 211 -1.75 8.53 13.94
CA GLU A 211 -2.80 7.88 14.74
C GLU A 211 -2.32 6.63 15.49
N GLN A 212 -1.08 6.19 15.27
CA GLN A 212 -0.53 5.01 15.96
C GLN A 212 -0.09 5.27 17.41
N TYR A 213 -0.12 6.51 17.89
CA TYR A 213 0.29 6.83 19.27
C TYR A 213 -0.86 7.10 20.26
N GLU A 214 -2.11 7.30 19.82
CA GLU A 214 -3.23 7.57 20.74
C GLU A 214 -4.56 6.86 20.45
N ALA A 215 -4.63 5.89 19.54
CA ALA A 215 -5.85 5.10 19.37
C ALA A 215 -5.95 3.93 20.37
N LYS A 216 -6.35 4.24 21.60
CA LYS A 216 -7.25 3.36 22.38
C LYS A 216 -8.54 3.19 21.58
N ASN A 217 -8.54 2.28 20.61
CA ASN A 217 -9.71 1.63 20.03
C ASN A 217 -9.20 0.42 19.26
N CYS A 218 -9.25 -0.74 19.92
CA CYS A 218 -8.93 -2.04 19.33
C CYS A 218 -9.84 -2.29 18.12
N THR A 219 -9.38 -1.97 16.92
CA THR A 219 -9.82 -2.75 15.75
C THR A 219 -9.38 -4.19 16.02
N PRO A 220 -10.29 -5.18 16.01
CA PRO A 220 -9.91 -6.57 16.20
C PRO A 220 -8.82 -6.90 15.17
N LYS A 221 -7.66 -7.39 15.63
CA LYS A 221 -6.64 -7.87 14.69
C LYS A 221 -7.29 -8.91 13.78
N SER A 222 -7.32 -8.62 12.49
CA SER A 222 -7.82 -9.54 11.46
C SER A 222 -6.69 -10.41 10.95
N VAL A 223 -6.99 -11.68 10.72
CA VAL A 223 -6.13 -12.70 10.17
C VAL A 223 -6.73 -13.13 8.83
N MET A 224 -5.88 -13.23 7.81
CA MET A 224 -6.30 -13.79 6.52
C MET A 224 -6.29 -15.32 6.61
N SER A 225 -7.42 -15.95 6.37
CA SER A 225 -7.60 -17.40 6.32
C SER A 225 -8.06 -17.83 4.93
N GLN A 226 -7.89 -19.11 4.60
CA GLN A 226 -8.31 -19.65 3.31
C GLN A 226 -8.94 -21.04 3.48
N VAL A 227 -9.91 -21.36 2.63
CA VAL A 227 -10.56 -22.67 2.58
C VAL A 227 -10.42 -23.25 1.19
N PHE A 228 -10.00 -24.50 1.10
CA PHE A 228 -9.85 -25.25 -0.14
C PHE A 228 -10.74 -26.49 -0.14
N PHE A 229 -11.25 -26.85 -1.31
CA PHE A 229 -12.01 -28.08 -1.54
C PHE A 229 -11.20 -29.05 -2.41
N ASP A 230 -11.16 -30.32 -2.04
CA ASP A 230 -10.58 -31.39 -2.87
C ASP A 230 -11.68 -32.37 -3.30
N TYR A 231 -11.98 -32.40 -4.60
CA TYR A 231 -12.94 -33.33 -5.21
C TYR A 231 -12.31 -34.62 -5.75
N GLY A 232 -11.01 -34.81 -5.57
CA GLY A 232 -10.24 -36.00 -5.94
C GLY A 232 -9.01 -35.77 -6.81
N ALA A 233 -8.74 -34.53 -7.21
CA ALA A 233 -7.54 -34.14 -7.95
C ALA A 233 -6.50 -33.41 -7.08
N GLY A 234 -6.76 -33.26 -5.78
CA GLY A 234 -5.98 -32.41 -4.87
C GLY A 234 -6.55 -31.00 -4.74
N TYR A 235 -5.88 -30.16 -3.95
CA TYR A 235 -6.29 -28.77 -3.74
C TYR A 235 -5.90 -27.90 -4.94
N SER A 236 -6.78 -26.97 -5.31
CA SER A 236 -6.48 -25.95 -6.32
C SER A 236 -6.90 -24.56 -5.84
N GLU A 237 -6.13 -23.54 -6.23
CA GLU A 237 -6.47 -22.14 -5.92
C GLU A 237 -7.83 -21.73 -6.52
N LYS A 238 -8.19 -22.30 -7.68
CA LYS A 238 -9.48 -22.06 -8.33
C LYS A 238 -10.67 -22.57 -7.50
N GLU A 239 -10.45 -23.58 -6.66
CA GLU A 239 -11.44 -24.18 -5.77
C GLU A 239 -11.15 -23.79 -4.31
N SER A 240 -10.83 -22.52 -4.12
CA SER A 240 -10.59 -21.93 -2.81
C SER A 240 -11.20 -20.54 -2.69
N TYR A 241 -11.35 -20.06 -1.47
CA TYR A 241 -11.66 -18.64 -1.23
C TYR A 241 -11.05 -18.15 0.08
N PHE A 242 -10.78 -16.84 0.09
CA PHE A 242 -10.19 -16.13 1.23
C PHE A 242 -11.27 -15.61 2.18
N LEU A 243 -10.93 -15.56 3.46
CA LEU A 243 -11.76 -15.10 4.56
C LEU A 243 -10.92 -14.22 5.48
N ALA A 244 -11.39 -13.02 5.79
CA ALA A 244 -10.82 -12.22 6.88
C ALA A 244 -11.52 -12.59 8.18
N LEU A 245 -10.80 -13.24 9.10
CA LEU A 245 -11.30 -13.60 10.43
C LEU A 245 -10.70 -12.68 11.48
N THR A 246 -11.43 -12.39 12.54
CA THR A 246 -10.90 -11.62 13.68
C THR A 246 -10.33 -12.57 14.74
N LEU A 247 -9.39 -12.13 15.57
CA LEU A 247 -8.83 -12.98 16.64
C LEU A 247 -9.87 -13.49 17.66
N ASP A 248 -10.99 -12.80 17.82
CA ASP A 248 -12.12 -13.21 18.66
C ASP A 248 -13.12 -14.14 17.95
N SER A 249 -12.89 -14.47 16.67
CA SER A 249 -13.70 -15.43 15.92
C SER A 249 -13.66 -16.82 16.57
N LYS A 250 -14.83 -17.36 16.88
CA LYS A 250 -14.99 -18.68 17.55
C LYS A 250 -15.54 -19.77 16.63
N GLU A 251 -16.04 -19.37 15.46
CA GLU A 251 -16.68 -20.27 14.50
C GLU A 251 -16.47 -19.73 13.09
N LEU A 252 -16.14 -20.62 12.17
CA LEU A 252 -16.20 -20.40 10.74
C LEU A 252 -17.31 -21.27 10.15
N VAL A 253 -18.23 -20.66 9.41
CA VAL A 253 -19.31 -21.33 8.69
C VAL A 253 -19.06 -21.22 7.20
N ILE A 254 -19.03 -22.36 6.53
CA ILE A 254 -18.74 -22.50 5.11
C ILE A 254 -19.99 -23.08 4.45
N ASP A 255 -20.59 -22.34 3.52
CA ASP A 255 -21.60 -22.91 2.64
C ASP A 255 -20.91 -23.82 1.62
N MET A 256 -21.42 -25.03 1.48
CA MET A 256 -20.79 -26.06 0.67
C MET A 256 -21.30 -25.95 -0.77
N PRO A 257 -20.42 -26.04 -1.79
CA PRO A 257 -20.83 -25.96 -3.18
C PRO A 257 -21.88 -27.03 -3.53
N ALA A 258 -22.90 -26.63 -4.28
CA ALA A 258 -23.95 -27.55 -4.73
C ALA A 258 -23.35 -28.63 -5.65
N GLY A 259 -23.72 -29.89 -5.45
CA GLY A 259 -23.28 -31.01 -6.27
C GLY A 259 -22.60 -32.12 -5.46
N ARG A 260 -21.47 -32.63 -5.96
CA ARG A 260 -20.74 -33.75 -5.36
C ARG A 260 -20.05 -33.31 -4.05
N PRO A 261 -20.12 -34.09 -2.95
CA PRO A 261 -19.36 -33.78 -1.74
C PRO A 261 -17.86 -33.77 -2.03
N PRO A 262 -17.10 -32.78 -1.50
CA PRO A 262 -15.65 -32.85 -1.54
C PRO A 262 -15.18 -34.08 -0.76
N ARG A 263 -14.06 -34.67 -1.18
CA ARG A 263 -13.40 -35.74 -0.41
C ARG A 263 -12.80 -35.19 0.86
N ARG A 264 -12.24 -33.97 0.80
CA ARG A 264 -11.60 -33.27 1.92
C ARG A 264 -11.80 -31.77 1.77
N VAL A 265 -11.85 -31.10 2.91
CA VAL A 265 -11.77 -29.64 3.01
C VAL A 265 -10.46 -29.31 3.73
N ARG A 266 -9.69 -28.36 3.21
CA ARG A 266 -8.53 -27.80 3.91
C ARG A 266 -8.87 -26.40 4.39
N PHE A 267 -8.68 -26.16 5.68
CA PHE A 267 -8.80 -24.86 6.32
C PHE A 267 -7.43 -24.39 6.76
N ASP A 268 -7.02 -23.25 6.22
CA ASP A 268 -5.77 -22.60 6.53
C ASP A 268 -6.09 -21.40 7.44
N PRO A 269 -5.89 -21.53 8.77
CA PRO A 269 -6.40 -20.57 9.74
C PRO A 269 -5.69 -19.22 9.68
N ALA A 270 -4.51 -19.11 9.08
CA ALA A 270 -3.76 -17.87 8.95
C ALA A 270 -2.80 -17.93 7.75
N SER A 271 -2.37 -16.79 7.21
CA SER A 271 -1.23 -16.69 6.27
C SER A 271 0.11 -16.43 7.00
N GLU A 272 0.15 -16.70 8.31
CA GLU A 272 1.28 -16.47 9.21
C GLU A 272 1.28 -17.52 10.34
N PRO A 273 2.37 -17.62 11.14
CA PRO A 273 2.43 -18.57 12.24
C PRO A 273 1.31 -18.31 13.24
N CYS A 274 0.65 -19.37 13.72
CA CYS A 274 -0.47 -19.23 14.64
C CYS A 274 -0.58 -20.39 15.63
N ILE A 275 -1.25 -20.13 16.74
CA ILE A 275 -1.68 -21.13 17.72
C ILE A 275 -3.18 -21.07 17.78
N ILE A 276 -3.83 -22.21 17.55
CA ILE A 276 -5.29 -22.31 17.68
C ILE A 276 -5.67 -23.46 18.60
N LYS A 277 -6.85 -23.35 19.19
CA LYS A 277 -7.55 -24.45 19.85
C LYS A 277 -8.71 -24.90 19.00
N LEU A 278 -8.56 -26.02 18.29
CA LEU A 278 -9.64 -26.60 17.50
C LEU A 278 -10.64 -27.33 18.43
N LYS A 279 -11.89 -26.86 18.49
CA LYS A 279 -12.90 -27.39 19.41
C LYS A 279 -13.74 -28.49 18.77
N LYS A 280 -14.37 -28.19 17.63
CA LYS A 280 -15.29 -29.11 16.97
C LYS A 280 -15.45 -28.77 15.50
N VAL A 281 -15.59 -29.79 14.66
CA VAL A 281 -15.99 -29.62 13.26
C VAL A 281 -17.27 -30.41 13.01
N THR A 282 -18.28 -29.77 12.44
CA THR A 282 -19.56 -30.39 12.13
C THR A 282 -20.02 -30.06 10.72
N ALA A 283 -20.62 -31.03 10.04
CA ALA A 283 -21.27 -30.84 8.76
C ALA A 283 -22.80 -30.91 8.94
N GLU A 284 -23.51 -29.92 8.45
CA GLU A 284 -24.97 -29.83 8.46
C GLU A 284 -25.50 -30.38 7.14
N SER A 285 -26.34 -31.41 7.16
CA SER A 285 -26.96 -32.01 5.97
C SER A 285 -28.06 -31.10 5.39
N ILE A 286 -28.55 -31.43 4.20
CA ILE A 286 -29.71 -30.73 3.59
C ILE A 286 -30.98 -30.92 4.44
N SER A 287 -31.11 -32.06 5.14
CA SER A 287 -32.22 -32.34 6.07
C SER A 287 -32.07 -31.66 7.44
N GLY A 288 -30.96 -30.95 7.68
CA GLY A 288 -30.68 -30.25 8.95
C GLY A 288 -30.03 -31.11 10.04
N GLU A 289 -29.64 -32.35 9.72
CA GLU A 289 -28.90 -33.22 10.64
C GLU A 289 -27.44 -32.79 10.72
N ASN A 290 -26.84 -32.85 11.92
CA ASN A 290 -25.44 -32.47 12.13
C ASN A 290 -24.57 -33.71 12.36
N VAL A 291 -23.58 -33.90 11.49
CA VAL A 291 -22.56 -34.95 11.62
C VAL A 291 -21.27 -34.35 12.19
N VAL A 292 -20.72 -34.94 13.23
CA VAL A 292 -19.41 -34.54 13.78
C VAL A 292 -18.32 -35.21 12.96
N LEU A 293 -17.40 -34.42 12.41
CA LEU A 293 -16.28 -34.95 11.63
C LEU A 293 -15.09 -35.30 12.53
N THR A 294 -14.52 -36.50 12.33
CA THR A 294 -13.32 -36.98 13.04
C THR A 294 -12.11 -37.08 12.11
N ASP A 295 -10.98 -37.57 12.63
CA ASP A 295 -9.77 -37.85 11.85
C ASP A 295 -9.14 -36.63 11.16
N ILE A 296 -9.35 -35.46 11.78
CA ILE A 296 -8.79 -34.19 11.33
C ILE A 296 -7.26 -34.23 11.49
N ALA A 297 -6.55 -33.95 10.40
CA ALA A 297 -5.10 -33.87 10.37
C ALA A 297 -4.65 -32.42 10.25
N SER A 298 -3.48 -32.08 10.78
CA SER A 298 -2.90 -30.74 10.66
C SER A 298 -1.41 -30.82 10.29
N SER A 299 -0.89 -29.78 9.63
CA SER A 299 0.56 -29.58 9.47
C SER A 299 1.25 -29.20 10.80
N GLY A 300 0.50 -28.59 11.72
CA GLY A 300 1.01 -28.13 13.01
C GLY A 300 1.29 -29.22 14.04
N TYR A 301 2.03 -28.85 15.08
CA TYR A 301 2.38 -29.69 16.22
C TYR A 301 1.25 -29.68 17.25
N LYS A 302 0.74 -30.86 17.59
CA LYS A 302 -0.36 -31.00 18.55
C LYS A 302 0.14 -31.19 19.97
N ASN A 303 -0.36 -30.39 20.91
CA ASN A 303 -0.25 -30.64 22.34
C ASN A 303 -1.60 -30.43 23.01
N GLU A 304 -2.15 -31.49 23.61
CA GLU A 304 -3.50 -31.50 24.19
C GLU A 304 -4.57 -31.03 23.17
N SER A 305 -5.18 -29.87 23.43
CA SER A 305 -6.21 -29.24 22.59
C SER A 305 -5.67 -28.14 21.66
N PHE A 306 -4.37 -27.86 21.72
CA PHE A 306 -3.72 -26.79 20.97
C PHE A 306 -2.97 -27.33 19.75
N LEU A 307 -3.06 -26.59 18.65
CA LEU A 307 -2.30 -26.79 17.42
C LEU A 307 -1.35 -25.61 17.25
N TYR A 308 -0.05 -25.91 17.19
CA TYR A 308 1.02 -24.94 17.00
C TYR A 308 1.52 -24.99 15.56
N PHE A 309 1.39 -23.89 14.84
CA PHE A 309 1.85 -23.73 13.47
C PHE A 309 3.00 -22.70 13.43
N PRO A 310 4.26 -23.14 13.42
CA PRO A 310 5.42 -22.24 13.45
C PRO A 310 5.78 -21.66 12.06
N ASP A 311 5.21 -22.22 10.99
CA ASP A 311 5.40 -21.79 9.61
C ASP A 311 4.29 -20.82 9.15
N ASN A 312 4.45 -20.25 7.96
CA ASN A 312 3.49 -19.32 7.37
C ASN A 312 2.39 -20.02 6.56
N ASP A 313 2.28 -21.35 6.65
CA ASP A 313 1.33 -22.17 5.89
C ASP A 313 0.63 -23.19 6.83
N PRO A 314 -0.12 -22.69 7.83
CA PRO A 314 -0.88 -23.56 8.71
C PRO A 314 -1.99 -24.25 7.94
N GLN A 315 -2.06 -25.57 8.00
CA GLN A 315 -3.04 -26.35 7.26
C GLN A 315 -3.78 -27.31 8.19
N ILE A 316 -5.12 -27.29 8.13
CA ILE A 316 -6.00 -28.25 8.80
C ILE A 316 -6.81 -28.96 7.73
N ASN A 317 -6.61 -30.27 7.62
CA ASN A 317 -7.30 -31.09 6.67
C ASN A 317 -8.45 -31.86 7.34
N ILE A 318 -9.65 -31.66 6.83
CA ILE A 318 -10.92 -32.18 7.34
C ILE A 318 -11.42 -33.24 6.35
N PRO A 319 -11.35 -34.53 6.68
CA PRO A 319 -11.87 -35.59 5.85
C PRO A 319 -13.41 -35.54 5.78
N CYS A 320 -13.97 -35.74 4.59
CA CYS A 320 -15.42 -35.69 4.35
C CYS A 320 -16.00 -37.06 3.95
N GLN A 321 -15.23 -38.14 4.03
CA GLN A 321 -15.67 -39.51 3.68
C GLN A 321 -16.81 -40.03 4.58
N GLN A 322 -16.97 -39.45 5.77
CA GLN A 322 -18.05 -39.76 6.71
C GLN A 322 -19.41 -39.23 6.25
N LEU A 323 -19.43 -38.40 5.20
CA LEU A 323 -20.64 -37.79 4.66
C LEU A 323 -21.15 -38.65 3.51
N THR A 324 -22.38 -39.14 3.65
CA THR A 324 -23.08 -39.93 2.61
C THR A 324 -23.68 -39.06 1.51
N GLN A 325 -23.90 -37.77 1.80
CA GLN A 325 -24.43 -36.76 0.87
C GLN A 325 -23.65 -35.45 1.03
N SER A 326 -23.75 -34.55 0.03
CA SER A 326 -23.14 -33.23 0.16
C SER A 326 -23.82 -32.45 1.29
N PRO A 327 -23.08 -32.03 2.34
CA PRO A 327 -23.66 -31.21 3.39
C PRO A 327 -24.04 -29.84 2.82
N ARG A 328 -24.98 -29.16 3.46
CA ARG A 328 -25.30 -27.75 3.18
C ARG A 328 -24.20 -26.84 3.70
N ARG A 329 -23.70 -27.10 4.91
CA ARG A 329 -22.72 -26.25 5.61
C ARG A 329 -21.68 -27.07 6.34
N LEU A 330 -20.46 -26.55 6.39
CA LEU A 330 -19.39 -27.00 7.30
C LEU A 330 -19.17 -25.92 8.36
N ARG A 331 -19.15 -26.32 9.64
CA ARG A 331 -18.89 -25.43 10.77
C ARG A 331 -17.62 -25.86 11.49
N ILE A 332 -16.66 -24.96 11.59
CA ILE A 332 -15.37 -25.17 12.26
C ILE A 332 -15.36 -24.27 13.50
N LYS A 333 -15.47 -24.86 14.68
CA LYS A 333 -15.35 -24.15 15.96
C LYS A 333 -13.90 -24.19 16.44
N PHE A 334 -13.32 -23.03 16.65
CA PHE A 334 -11.93 -22.88 17.07
C PHE A 334 -11.75 -21.62 17.92
N GLU A 335 -10.52 -21.33 18.33
CA GLU A 335 -10.15 -20.14 19.07
C GLU A 335 -8.70 -19.81 18.76
N TYR A 336 -8.40 -18.56 18.38
CA TYR A 336 -7.02 -18.10 18.26
C TYR A 336 -6.44 -17.87 19.65
N ILE A 337 -5.25 -18.41 19.88
CA ILE A 337 -4.49 -18.21 21.12
C ILE A 337 -3.38 -17.19 20.88
N ASP A 338 -2.73 -17.27 19.72
CA ASP A 338 -1.66 -16.36 19.35
C ASP A 338 -1.41 -16.37 17.83
N ILE A 339 -0.80 -15.30 17.31
CA ILE A 339 -0.40 -15.14 15.91
C ILE A 339 0.95 -14.43 15.78
N GLY A 340 1.62 -14.64 14.65
CA GLY A 340 2.85 -13.96 14.28
C GLY A 340 4.12 -14.66 14.76
N GLN A 341 5.26 -13.99 14.58
CA GLN A 341 6.58 -14.62 14.72
C GLN A 341 6.86 -15.19 16.13
N GLY A 342 6.26 -14.63 17.18
CA GLY A 342 6.40 -15.12 18.56
C GLY A 342 5.87 -16.55 18.78
N VAL A 343 5.04 -17.06 17.87
CA VAL A 343 4.54 -18.45 17.90
C VAL A 343 5.69 -19.46 17.76
N LYS A 344 6.75 -19.14 17.03
CA LYS A 344 7.89 -20.04 16.82
C LYS A 344 8.57 -20.42 18.13
N GLU A 345 8.81 -19.42 18.98
CA GLU A 345 9.40 -19.61 20.31
C GLU A 345 8.48 -20.44 21.21
N LYS A 346 7.18 -20.15 21.19
CA LYS A 346 6.16 -20.89 21.96
C LYS A 346 6.00 -22.34 21.49
N ALA A 347 6.22 -22.61 20.20
CA ALA A 347 6.12 -23.94 19.62
C ALA A 347 7.34 -24.82 19.92
N LEU A 348 8.52 -24.22 20.12
CA LEU A 348 9.80 -24.92 20.23
C LEU A 348 9.82 -26.10 21.23
N PRO A 349 9.30 -25.98 22.47
CA PRO A 349 9.29 -27.10 23.42
C PRO A 349 8.47 -28.30 22.92
N PHE A 350 7.41 -28.05 22.16
CA PHE A 350 6.53 -29.09 21.62
C PHE A 350 7.13 -29.74 20.38
N ILE A 351 7.82 -28.96 19.55
CA ILE A 351 8.59 -29.44 18.41
C ILE A 351 9.68 -30.41 18.90
N GLU A 352 10.47 -30.01 19.90
CA GLU A 352 11.49 -30.88 20.49
C GLU A 352 10.90 -32.18 21.04
N LYS A 353 9.81 -32.09 21.82
CA LYS A 353 9.12 -33.25 22.39
C LYS A 353 8.63 -34.21 21.30
N HIS A 354 8.10 -33.67 20.20
CA HIS A 354 7.66 -34.46 19.04
C HIS A 354 8.82 -35.20 18.38
N PHE A 355 9.94 -34.53 18.13
CA PHE A 355 11.12 -35.16 17.54
C PHE A 355 11.74 -36.22 18.46
N ARG A 356 11.83 -35.97 19.77
CA ARG A 356 12.31 -36.97 20.75
C ARG A 356 11.45 -38.24 20.72
N ARG A 357 10.12 -38.11 20.68
CA ARG A 357 9.19 -39.25 20.57
C ARG A 357 9.36 -40.01 19.25
N LYS A 358 9.45 -39.30 18.12
CA LYS A 358 9.69 -39.91 16.80
C LYS A 358 11.01 -40.69 16.79
N ILE A 359 12.09 -40.12 17.32
CA ILE A 359 13.39 -40.79 17.41
C ILE A 359 13.30 -42.04 18.28
N ALA A 360 12.62 -41.98 19.43
CA ALA A 360 12.43 -43.14 20.29
C ALA A 360 11.64 -44.27 19.60
N SER A 361 10.56 -43.91 18.89
CA SER A 361 9.78 -44.88 18.09
C SER A 361 10.59 -45.50 16.97
N LEU A 362 11.43 -44.70 16.30
CA LEU A 362 12.31 -45.19 15.23
C LEU A 362 13.34 -46.17 15.79
N LYS A 363 13.97 -45.84 16.92
CA LYS A 363 14.91 -46.73 17.61
C LYS A 363 14.25 -48.06 17.99
N LYS A 364 13.01 -48.03 18.49
CA LYS A 364 12.25 -49.24 18.80
C LYS A 364 11.98 -50.09 17.55
N THR A 365 11.52 -49.46 16.46
CA THR A 365 11.24 -50.15 15.18
C THR A 365 12.51 -50.77 14.58
N ILE A 366 13.63 -50.05 14.68
CA ILE A 366 14.94 -50.54 14.25
C ILE A 366 15.33 -51.78 15.07
N GLN A 367 15.22 -51.72 16.40
CA GLN A 367 15.55 -52.84 17.29
C GLN A 367 14.70 -54.09 16.97
N GLU A 368 13.38 -53.93 16.84
CA GLU A 368 12.45 -55.01 16.48
C GLU A 368 12.77 -55.63 15.11
N SER A 369 13.20 -54.81 14.13
CA SER A 369 13.63 -55.28 12.81
C SER A 369 15.00 -55.99 12.83
N TYR A 370 15.88 -55.68 13.79
CA TYR A 370 17.15 -56.38 13.97
C TYR A 370 16.96 -57.74 14.64
N GLU A 371 15.98 -57.86 15.54
CA GLU A 371 15.64 -59.11 16.22
C GLU A 371 14.89 -60.10 15.30
N ASN A 372 14.08 -59.62 14.37
CA ASN A 372 13.44 -60.44 13.33
C ASN A 372 14.27 -60.51 12.03
N LYS A 373 15.20 -61.47 11.97
CA LYS A 373 16.17 -61.64 10.85
C LYS A 373 15.58 -61.84 9.44
N SER A 374 14.26 -62.07 9.26
CA SER A 374 13.66 -62.39 7.96
C SER A 374 13.11 -61.18 7.16
N GLU A 375 13.02 -59.96 7.70
CA GLU A 375 12.32 -58.84 7.05
C GLU A 375 13.20 -57.65 6.57
N LYS A 376 14.51 -57.84 6.38
CA LYS A 376 15.43 -56.75 5.97
C LYS A 376 15.03 -55.98 4.69
N LYS A 377 14.37 -56.62 3.72
CA LYS A 377 13.93 -55.97 2.46
C LYS A 377 12.70 -55.06 2.64
N SER A 378 11.80 -55.39 3.57
CA SER A 378 10.59 -54.60 3.88
C SER A 378 10.96 -53.28 4.58
N PHE A 379 11.96 -53.33 5.46
CA PHE A 379 12.44 -52.19 6.24
C PHE A 379 13.06 -51.09 5.38
N VAL A 380 13.92 -51.44 4.41
CA VAL A 380 14.60 -50.46 3.53
C VAL A 380 13.59 -49.69 2.65
N ASN A 381 12.53 -50.35 2.17
CA ASN A 381 11.48 -49.70 1.40
C ASN A 381 10.63 -48.75 2.27
N LYS A 382 10.32 -49.12 3.52
CA LYS A 382 9.62 -48.23 4.46
C LYS A 382 10.48 -47.00 4.83
N LEU A 383 11.79 -47.18 4.99
CA LEU A 383 12.72 -46.08 5.31
C LEU A 383 12.87 -45.09 4.14
N LYS A 384 12.90 -45.58 2.89
CA LYS A 384 12.92 -44.72 1.69
C LYS A 384 11.65 -43.88 1.53
N ILE A 385 10.48 -44.47 1.78
CA ILE A 385 9.21 -43.73 1.73
C ILE A 385 9.13 -42.68 2.84
N TRP A 386 9.79 -42.92 3.98
CA TRP A 386 9.80 -42.03 5.14
C TRP A 386 10.75 -40.83 5.01
N LEU A 387 11.85 -40.93 4.26
CA LEU A 387 12.78 -39.82 3.99
C LEU A 387 12.26 -38.82 2.93
N LEU A 388 11.23 -39.21 2.17
CA LEU A 388 10.67 -38.42 1.07
C LEU A 388 9.35 -37.69 1.45
N LYS A 389 8.89 -37.81 2.69
CA LYS A 389 7.73 -37.09 3.27
C LYS A 389 8.18 -36.30 4.49
#